data_AF-A0A2I1D9Y1-F1
#
_entry.id   AF-A0A2I1D9Y1-F1
#
_cell.length_a   1.000
_cell.length_b   1.000
_cell.length_c   1.000
_cell.angle_alpha   90.00
_cell.angle_beta   90.00
_cell.angle_gamma   90.00
#
_symmetry.space_group_name_H-M   'P 1'
#
loop_
_entity.id
_entity.type
_entity.pdbx_description
1 polymer ?
#
loop_
_entity_poly.entity_id
_entity_poly.type
_entity_poly.pdbx_seq_one_letter_code
_entity_poly.pdbx_strand_id
1 'polypeptide(L)'
;MTIHLAILDVDIPVRPHYHRNGLYSTQYRSIIEPAVHRLSQSPLHPDPIKLVVSNWDIMGGVYPPEHLLQSSSTTTTTTTVPGNDTTTNNNNKNDNKITSLLITGSASSAYQTTTNPWITPLKTFIRKIYSHHPHIKLIGGCFGHQLIAAALMPDSTRVEASPLGREVGVHAVQLTPRFRKAFGAVLGGKGELRMQMMHGDWVVPSSSPSNGYITETTGSTTGSTTGSTPGGSTTAGDTPLKNATTNSNNTHNEGNIKPPWLNIGWTKQCPIQGLYLPNRVLTLQGHFEIDSVGMSLVAREFGPILGWSAEVARAHQERIAWEGGVDDGDVVADVIALFLVGEHMLSPNSKL
;
A
#
# COMPACT_ATOMS: atom_id res chain seq x y z
N MET A 1 8.23 16.85 17.33
CA MET A 1 8.64 16.41 15.96
C MET A 1 7.58 16.82 14.94
N THR A 2 7.95 17.21 13.72
CA THR A 2 6.98 17.48 12.63
C THR A 2 7.08 16.41 11.54
N ILE A 3 5.94 15.78 11.21
CA ILE A 3 5.77 14.88 10.08
C ILE A 3 5.00 15.65 9.00
N HIS A 4 5.56 15.75 7.80
CA HIS A 4 4.81 16.22 6.64
C HIS A 4 4.56 15.03 5.71
N LEU A 5 3.31 14.58 5.70
CA LEU A 5 2.80 13.51 4.85
C LEU A 5 2.18 14.11 3.58
N ALA A 6 2.86 13.95 2.45
CA ALA A 6 2.30 14.30 1.15
C ALA A 6 1.60 13.08 0.54
N ILE A 7 0.29 13.19 0.30
CA ILE A 7 -0.54 12.15 -0.29
C ILE A 7 -0.67 12.40 -1.79
N LEU A 8 -0.32 11.42 -2.59
CA LEU A 8 -0.38 11.44 -4.05
C LEU A 8 -1.66 10.73 -4.47
N ASP A 9 -2.70 11.51 -4.77
CA ASP A 9 -3.97 11.00 -5.28
C ASP A 9 -3.76 10.56 -6.73
N VAL A 10 -3.90 9.25 -6.97
CA VAL A 10 -3.73 8.62 -8.30
C VAL A 10 -5.04 8.10 -8.87
N ASP A 11 -6.15 8.41 -8.22
CA ASP A 11 -7.51 8.11 -8.66
C ASP A 11 -8.53 8.96 -7.89
N ILE A 12 -9.78 8.95 -8.35
CA ILE A 12 -10.91 9.58 -7.67
C ILE A 12 -11.88 8.49 -7.22
N PRO A 13 -12.34 8.51 -5.95
CA PRO A 13 -13.31 7.54 -5.46
C PRO A 13 -14.60 7.52 -6.30
N VAL A 14 -15.22 6.34 -6.42
CA VAL A 14 -16.55 6.21 -7.03
C VAL A 14 -17.55 7.16 -6.37
N ARG A 15 -18.44 7.76 -7.16
CA ARG A 15 -19.26 8.91 -6.75
C ARG A 15 -19.96 8.77 -5.39
N PRO A 16 -20.62 7.65 -5.05
CA PRO A 16 -21.25 7.49 -3.73
C PRO A 16 -20.24 7.44 -2.58
N HIS A 17 -19.08 6.81 -2.78
CA HIS A 17 -18.01 6.75 -1.80
C HIS A 17 -17.35 8.13 -1.63
N TYR A 18 -17.13 8.85 -2.74
CA TYR A 18 -16.64 10.24 -2.71
C TYR A 18 -17.57 11.18 -1.94
N HIS A 19 -18.87 11.14 -2.18
CA HIS A 19 -19.83 12.02 -1.48
C HIS A 19 -19.83 11.79 0.03
N ARG A 20 -19.57 10.55 0.45
CA ARG A 20 -19.53 10.19 1.87
C ARG A 20 -18.21 10.57 2.54
N ASN A 21 -17.09 10.29 1.87
CA ASN A 21 -15.77 10.24 2.50
C ASN A 21 -14.75 11.23 1.91
N GLY A 22 -15.11 11.95 0.85
CA GLY A 22 -14.20 12.82 0.10
C GLY A 22 -13.17 12.05 -0.74
N LEU A 23 -12.08 12.72 -1.10
CA LEU A 23 -10.95 12.12 -1.82
C LEU A 23 -10.27 11.02 -0.99
N TYR A 24 -9.46 10.17 -1.62
CA TYR A 24 -8.65 9.19 -0.92
C TYR A 24 -7.68 9.85 0.07
N SER A 25 -7.08 10.99 -0.29
CA SER A 25 -6.29 11.81 0.64
C SER A 25 -7.04 12.23 1.91
N THR A 26 -8.32 12.59 1.80
CA THR A 26 -9.18 12.88 2.96
C THR A 26 -9.36 11.64 3.85
N GLN A 27 -9.59 10.48 3.24
CA GLN A 27 -9.78 9.21 3.94
C GLN A 27 -8.51 8.78 4.69
N TYR A 28 -7.35 8.78 4.03
CA TYR A 28 -6.07 8.47 4.67
C TYR A 28 -5.76 9.42 5.82
N ARG A 29 -5.98 10.73 5.62
CA ARG A 29 -5.82 11.70 6.70
C ARG A 29 -6.72 11.37 7.90
N SER A 30 -7.99 11.06 7.65
CA SER A 30 -8.98 10.82 8.70
C SER A 30 -8.63 9.67 9.64
N ILE A 31 -7.88 8.67 9.15
CA ILE A 31 -7.47 7.51 9.95
C ILE A 31 -6.05 7.64 10.52
N ILE A 32 -5.14 8.29 9.79
CA ILE A 32 -3.74 8.46 10.24
C ILE A 32 -3.63 9.55 11.32
N GLU A 33 -4.39 10.64 11.22
CA GLU A 33 -4.29 11.77 12.17
C GLU A 33 -4.64 11.35 13.62
N PRO A 34 -5.71 10.57 13.88
CA PRO A 34 -5.95 9.99 15.20
C PRO A 34 -4.85 9.06 15.70
N ALA A 35 -4.28 8.22 14.83
CA ALA A 35 -3.19 7.31 15.21
C ALA A 35 -1.91 8.05 15.61
N VAL A 36 -1.53 9.07 14.85
CA VAL A 36 -0.41 9.96 15.20
C VAL A 36 -0.70 10.71 16.50
N HIS A 37 -1.95 11.16 16.70
CA HIS A 37 -2.34 11.81 17.96
C HIS A 37 -2.20 10.86 19.15
N ARG A 38 -2.70 9.63 19.07
CA ARG A 38 -2.54 8.60 20.12
C ARG A 38 -1.07 8.36 20.43
N LEU A 39 -0.25 8.18 19.41
CA LEU A 39 1.19 7.99 19.57
C LEU A 39 1.84 9.21 20.25
N SER A 40 1.44 10.43 19.88
CA SER A 40 1.93 11.67 20.49
C SER A 40 1.55 11.85 21.96
N GLN A 41 0.53 11.15 22.45
CA GLN A 41 0.13 11.18 23.87
C GLN A 41 0.81 10.06 24.69
N SER A 42 1.57 9.17 24.04
CA SER A 42 2.27 8.09 24.72
C SER A 42 3.38 8.65 25.63
N PRO A 43 3.60 8.09 26.83
CA PRO A 43 4.71 8.46 27.71
C PRO A 43 6.10 8.33 27.07
N LEU A 44 6.20 7.60 25.96
CA LEU A 44 7.41 7.39 25.18
C LEU A 44 7.79 8.62 24.33
N HIS A 45 6.85 9.55 24.11
CA HIS A 45 7.06 10.78 23.34
C HIS A 45 6.89 12.01 24.24
N PRO A 46 7.98 12.53 24.85
CA PRO A 46 7.89 13.73 25.69
C PRO A 46 7.56 14.99 24.87
N ASP A 47 7.87 15.00 23.58
CA ASP A 47 7.60 16.10 22.67
C ASP A 47 6.39 15.79 21.75
N PRO A 48 5.45 16.74 21.56
CA PRO A 48 4.34 16.54 20.65
C PRO A 48 4.77 16.21 19.21
N ILE A 49 4.05 15.29 18.58
CA ILE A 49 4.17 14.96 17.16
C ILE A 49 3.13 15.79 16.40
N LYS A 50 3.60 16.69 15.55
CA LYS A 50 2.76 17.49 14.64
C LYS A 50 2.66 16.78 13.30
N LEU A 51 1.44 16.46 12.86
CA LEU A 51 1.17 15.97 11.51
C LEU A 51 0.72 17.13 10.61
N VAL A 52 1.40 17.31 9.49
CA VAL A 52 1.01 18.18 8.38
C VAL A 52 0.69 17.27 7.18
N VAL A 53 -0.46 17.48 6.55
CA VAL A 53 -0.87 16.71 5.38
C VAL A 53 -1.04 17.64 4.18
N SER A 54 -0.45 17.27 3.05
CA SER A 54 -0.71 17.89 1.74
C SER A 54 -1.16 16.84 0.74
N ASN A 55 -1.96 17.23 -0.26
CA ASN A 55 -2.48 16.34 -1.30
C ASN A 55 -2.08 16.83 -2.70
N TRP A 56 -1.82 15.90 -3.61
CA TRP A 56 -1.23 16.16 -4.92
C TRP A 56 -1.95 15.33 -6.00
N ASP A 57 -2.54 16.00 -6.99
CA ASP A 57 -3.27 15.37 -8.10
C ASP A 57 -2.30 14.87 -9.17
N ILE A 58 -1.91 13.60 -9.07
CA ILE A 58 -0.96 13.01 -10.01
C ILE A 58 -1.59 12.79 -11.39
N MET A 59 -2.88 12.49 -11.46
CA MET A 59 -3.58 12.32 -12.74
C MET A 59 -3.62 13.63 -13.52
N GLY A 60 -3.75 14.76 -12.82
CA GLY A 60 -3.59 16.11 -13.36
C GLY A 60 -2.14 16.56 -13.59
N GLY A 61 -1.15 15.72 -13.28
CA GLY A 61 0.28 16.03 -13.45
C GLY A 61 0.87 16.95 -12.38
N VAL A 62 0.20 17.11 -11.23
CA VAL A 62 0.60 18.00 -10.14
C VAL A 62 1.40 17.21 -9.11
N TYR A 63 2.72 17.37 -9.13
CA TYR A 63 3.64 16.72 -8.18
C TYR A 63 4.14 17.69 -7.11
N PRO A 64 4.58 17.18 -5.94
CA PRO A 64 5.27 18.00 -4.95
C PRO A 64 6.48 18.72 -5.56
N PRO A 65 6.61 20.05 -5.39
CA PRO A 65 7.71 20.81 -5.95
C PRO A 65 9.03 20.49 -5.23
N GLU A 66 10.13 20.59 -5.96
CA GLU A 66 11.47 20.19 -5.51
C GLU A 66 11.87 20.80 -4.16
N HIS A 67 11.52 22.06 -3.93
CA HIS A 67 11.88 22.75 -2.69
C HIS A 67 11.23 22.13 -1.44
N LEU A 68 10.10 21.41 -1.56
CA LEU A 68 9.50 20.68 -0.44
C LEU A 68 10.14 19.31 -0.23
N LEU A 69 10.78 18.75 -1.25
CA LEU A 69 11.44 17.44 -1.22
C LEU A 69 12.87 17.49 -0.67
N GLN A 70 13.46 18.67 -0.57
CA GLN A 70 14.80 18.84 -0.01
C GLN A 70 14.80 18.61 1.50
N SER A 71 15.88 17.99 2.00
CA SER A 71 16.09 17.86 3.43
C SER A 71 16.23 19.24 4.07
N SER A 72 15.76 19.37 5.31
CA SER A 72 15.98 20.56 6.13
C SER A 72 17.48 20.72 6.40
N SER A 73 18.17 21.53 5.60
CA SER A 73 19.54 21.94 5.88
C SER A 73 19.51 22.98 7.01
N THR A 74 20.07 22.64 8.18
CA THR A 74 20.37 23.62 9.23
C THR A 74 21.44 24.57 8.72
N THR A 75 21.02 25.66 8.05
CA THR A 75 21.95 26.74 7.71
C THR A 75 21.99 27.69 8.89
N THR A 76 22.90 27.44 9.83
CA THR A 76 23.22 28.42 10.87
C THR A 76 23.91 29.60 10.19
N THR A 77 23.15 30.65 9.88
CA THR A 77 23.71 31.91 9.40
C THR A 77 24.03 32.74 10.64
N THR A 78 25.25 32.67 11.14
CA THR A 78 25.71 33.58 12.19
C THR A 78 26.01 34.93 11.55
N THR A 79 25.03 35.83 11.55
CA THR A 79 25.27 37.24 11.22
C THR A 79 25.71 37.93 12.51
N THR A 80 27.02 38.06 12.74
CA THR A 80 27.55 38.93 13.78
C THR A 80 27.37 40.39 13.34
N VAL A 81 26.29 41.03 13.78
CA VAL A 81 26.18 42.50 13.80
C VAL A 81 26.65 42.95 15.18
N PRO A 82 27.74 43.74 15.30
CA PRO A 82 28.15 44.29 16.58
C PRO A 82 27.11 45.31 17.06
N GLY A 83 26.44 45.02 18.17
CA GLY A 83 25.77 46.04 18.99
C GLY A 83 24.26 46.25 18.81
N ASN A 84 23.45 45.21 18.59
CA ASN A 84 22.00 45.37 18.81
C ASN A 84 21.34 44.09 19.32
N ASP A 85 20.33 44.27 20.17
CA ASP A 85 19.59 43.23 20.90
C ASP A 85 19.23 42.02 20.04
N THR A 86 19.66 40.84 20.48
CA THR A 86 19.43 39.56 19.80
C THR A 86 17.95 39.16 19.91
N THR A 87 17.11 39.69 19.04
CA THR A 87 15.77 39.14 18.81
C THR A 87 15.89 37.96 17.85
N THR A 88 16.01 36.75 18.40
CA THR A 88 15.91 35.50 17.64
C THR A 88 14.48 35.33 17.14
N ASN A 89 14.18 35.85 15.95
CA ASN A 89 13.00 35.46 15.18
C ASN A 89 13.23 34.05 14.62
N ASN A 90 12.92 33.02 15.42
CA ASN A 90 12.83 31.63 14.98
C ASN A 90 11.56 31.42 14.12
N ASN A 91 11.50 32.03 12.94
CA ASN A 91 10.59 31.56 11.90
C ASN A 91 11.19 30.27 11.34
N ASN A 92 10.82 29.12 11.93
CA ASN A 92 11.22 27.77 11.51
C ASN A 92 10.85 27.51 10.04
N LYS A 93 11.70 27.95 9.11
CA LYS A 93 11.60 27.65 7.66
C LYS A 93 11.69 26.14 7.34
N ASN A 94 11.96 25.30 8.33
CA ASN A 94 12.13 23.85 8.19
C ASN A 94 10.85 23.04 8.47
N ASP A 95 9.77 23.65 8.99
CA ASP A 95 8.54 22.92 9.38
C ASP A 95 7.65 22.48 8.21
N ASN A 96 8.06 22.75 6.96
CA ASN A 96 7.25 22.46 5.77
C ASN A 96 7.88 21.42 4.80
N LYS A 97 9.05 20.85 5.11
CA LYS A 97 9.66 19.83 4.23
C LYS A 97 8.92 18.51 4.33
N ILE A 98 8.69 17.85 3.20
CA ILE A 98 8.04 16.55 3.10
C ILE A 98 8.96 15.50 3.72
N THR A 99 8.44 14.76 4.70
CA THR A 99 9.17 13.65 5.35
C THR A 99 8.65 12.29 4.91
N SER A 100 7.47 12.26 4.29
CA SER A 100 6.82 11.02 3.84
C SER A 100 5.89 11.27 2.66
N LEU A 101 5.83 10.30 1.74
CA LEU A 101 4.90 10.27 0.63
C LEU A 101 4.00 9.03 0.71
N LEU A 102 2.70 9.19 0.54
CA LEU A 102 1.73 8.10 0.44
C LEU A 102 1.13 8.08 -0.96
N ILE A 103 1.10 6.92 -1.60
CA ILE A 103 0.49 6.72 -2.91
C ILE A 103 -0.81 5.93 -2.73
N THR A 104 -1.93 6.50 -3.17
CA THR A 104 -3.26 5.91 -2.99
C THR A 104 -3.50 4.70 -3.90
N GLY A 105 -4.64 4.04 -3.71
CA GLY A 105 -5.16 3.06 -4.66
C GLY A 105 -5.63 3.69 -5.98
N SER A 106 -5.79 2.85 -7.00
CA SER A 106 -6.40 3.18 -8.30
C SER A 106 -7.06 1.93 -8.89
N ALA A 107 -8.08 2.14 -9.72
CA ALA A 107 -8.69 1.12 -10.57
C ALA A 107 -7.79 0.66 -11.73
N SER A 108 -6.72 1.41 -12.02
CA SER A 108 -5.73 1.07 -13.06
C SER A 108 -4.79 -0.04 -12.60
N SER A 109 -4.25 -0.82 -13.54
CA SER A 109 -3.13 -1.73 -13.24
C SER A 109 -1.78 -1.02 -13.37
N ALA A 110 -0.84 -1.31 -12.46
CA ALA A 110 0.50 -0.68 -12.43
C ALA A 110 1.36 -0.92 -13.69
N TYR A 111 0.98 -1.88 -14.54
CA TYR A 111 1.64 -2.23 -15.80
C TYR A 111 0.92 -1.67 -17.05
N GLN A 112 -0.26 -1.06 -16.92
CA GLN A 112 -1.03 -0.50 -18.04
C GLN A 112 -0.55 0.91 -18.44
N THR A 113 0.73 1.05 -18.77
CA THR A 113 1.36 2.37 -19.04
C THR A 113 0.93 3.02 -20.35
N THR A 114 0.45 2.24 -21.32
CA THR A 114 -0.02 2.76 -22.62
C THR A 114 -1.40 3.43 -22.49
N THR A 115 -2.32 2.84 -21.73
CA THR A 115 -3.66 3.41 -21.50
C THR A 115 -3.64 4.46 -20.39
N ASN A 116 -2.71 4.35 -19.44
CA ASN A 116 -2.54 5.28 -18.32
C ASN A 116 -1.13 5.91 -18.36
N PRO A 117 -0.92 6.93 -19.21
CA PRO A 117 0.41 7.49 -19.47
C PRO A 117 1.05 8.17 -18.25
N TRP A 118 0.26 8.54 -17.23
CA TRP A 118 0.73 9.10 -15.95
C TRP A 118 1.51 8.09 -15.09
N ILE A 119 1.34 6.77 -15.32
CA ILE A 119 2.01 5.72 -14.54
C ILE A 119 3.53 5.76 -14.72
N THR A 120 4.02 5.93 -15.95
CA THR A 120 5.47 5.93 -16.23
C THR A 120 6.19 7.12 -15.58
N PRO A 121 5.69 8.37 -15.68
CA PRO A 121 6.19 9.51 -14.89
C PRO A 121 6.17 9.25 -13.39
N LEU A 122 5.08 8.68 -12.84
CA LEU A 122 4.99 8.39 -11.41
C LEU A 122 6.02 7.34 -10.96
N LYS A 123 6.25 6.26 -11.73
CA LYS A 123 7.35 5.30 -11.45
C LYS A 123 8.71 5.99 -11.43
N THR A 124 8.92 6.93 -12.35
CA THR A 124 10.17 7.71 -12.42
C THR A 124 10.32 8.63 -11.21
N PHE A 125 9.24 9.28 -10.79
CA PHE A 125 9.20 10.09 -9.58
C PHE A 125 9.49 9.26 -8.33
N ILE A 126 8.87 8.08 -8.18
CA ILE A 126 9.14 7.14 -7.07
C ILE A 126 10.63 6.79 -7.00
N ARG A 127 11.24 6.42 -8.14
CA ARG A 127 12.68 6.12 -8.20
C ARG A 127 13.53 7.34 -7.81
N LYS A 128 13.17 8.53 -8.30
CA LYS A 128 13.86 9.79 -7.94
C LYS A 128 13.81 10.05 -6.44
N ILE A 129 12.64 9.95 -5.81
CA ILE A 129 12.51 10.09 -4.36
C ILE A 129 13.35 9.05 -3.64
N TYR A 130 13.25 7.80 -4.09
CA TYR A 130 13.97 6.69 -3.49
C TYR A 130 15.49 6.92 -3.50
N SER A 131 16.07 7.36 -4.62
CA SER A 131 17.52 7.53 -4.79
C SER A 131 18.07 8.86 -4.29
N HIS A 132 17.35 9.97 -4.50
CA HIS A 132 17.88 11.32 -4.24
C HIS A 132 17.38 11.93 -2.92
N HIS A 133 16.32 11.38 -2.33
CA HIS A 133 15.71 11.90 -1.10
C HIS A 133 15.61 10.78 -0.04
N PRO A 134 16.75 10.27 0.48
CA PRO A 134 16.79 9.14 1.43
C PRO A 134 16.07 9.38 2.77
N HIS A 135 15.72 10.63 3.07
CA HIS A 135 14.95 11.03 4.25
C HIS A 135 13.43 10.90 4.08
N ILE A 136 12.92 10.82 2.85
CA ILE A 136 11.46 10.75 2.57
C ILE A 136 10.98 9.30 2.59
N LYS A 137 10.18 8.93 3.59
CA LYS A 137 9.59 7.59 3.67
C LYS A 137 8.51 7.39 2.60
N LEU A 138 8.43 6.21 2.00
CA LEU A 138 7.41 5.88 0.99
C LEU A 138 6.34 4.95 1.57
N ILE A 139 5.08 5.29 1.33
CA ILE A 139 3.90 4.50 1.72
C ILE A 139 3.06 4.24 0.48
N GLY A 140 2.45 3.06 0.38
CA GLY A 140 1.57 2.74 -0.75
C GLY A 140 0.41 1.83 -0.34
N GLY A 141 -0.81 2.18 -0.74
CA GLY A 141 -2.02 1.39 -0.57
C GLY A 141 -2.50 0.80 -1.90
N CYS A 142 -2.86 -0.48 -1.93
CA CYS A 142 -3.40 -1.18 -3.10
C CYS A 142 -2.56 -0.98 -4.38
N PHE A 143 -3.02 -0.17 -5.36
CA PHE A 143 -2.21 0.21 -6.52
C PHE A 143 -0.87 0.84 -6.14
N GLY A 144 -0.82 1.70 -5.12
CA GLY A 144 0.43 2.30 -4.63
C GLY A 144 1.44 1.24 -4.14
N HIS A 145 0.97 0.16 -3.51
CA HIS A 145 1.80 -0.99 -3.13
C HIS A 145 2.40 -1.67 -4.36
N GLN A 146 1.56 -1.96 -5.35
CA GLN A 146 1.97 -2.58 -6.61
C GLN A 146 2.94 -1.70 -7.39
N LEU A 147 2.68 -0.39 -7.46
CA LEU A 147 3.48 0.56 -8.20
C LEU A 147 4.86 0.75 -7.59
N ILE A 148 4.95 0.84 -6.26
CA ILE A 148 6.23 0.91 -5.55
C ILE A 148 7.04 -0.37 -5.78
N ALA A 149 6.41 -1.54 -5.70
CA ALA A 149 7.07 -2.82 -6.01
C ALA A 149 7.62 -2.82 -7.45
N ALA A 150 6.79 -2.46 -8.43
CA ALA A 150 7.20 -2.37 -9.84
C ALA A 150 8.29 -1.32 -10.10
N ALA A 151 8.38 -0.26 -9.29
CA ALA A 151 9.37 0.80 -9.46
C ALA A 151 10.72 0.48 -8.82
N LEU A 152 10.73 -0.21 -7.67
CA LEU A 152 11.91 -0.39 -6.82
C LEU A 152 12.43 -1.83 -6.75
N MET A 153 11.64 -2.82 -7.16
CA MET A 153 12.02 -4.23 -7.10
C MET A 153 11.80 -5.00 -8.43
N PRO A 154 12.02 -4.40 -9.61
CA PRO A 154 11.69 -5.04 -10.90
C PRO A 154 12.42 -6.38 -11.14
N ASP A 155 13.60 -6.57 -10.52
CA ASP A 155 14.40 -7.80 -10.66
C ASP A 155 14.06 -8.88 -9.61
N SER A 156 13.08 -8.63 -8.75
CA SER A 156 12.74 -9.51 -7.61
C SER A 156 11.24 -9.73 -7.43
N THR A 157 10.42 -8.82 -7.95
CA THR A 157 8.96 -8.97 -7.95
C THR A 157 8.40 -8.59 -9.31
N ARG A 158 7.19 -9.10 -9.58
CA ARG A 158 6.35 -8.65 -10.69
C ARG A 158 4.95 -8.34 -10.18
N VAL A 159 4.27 -7.46 -10.91
CA VAL A 159 2.85 -7.15 -10.71
C VAL A 159 2.10 -7.73 -11.88
N GLU A 160 1.05 -8.49 -11.61
CA GLU A 160 0.21 -9.11 -12.64
C GLU A 160 -1.21 -9.31 -12.10
N ALA A 161 -2.14 -9.65 -13.00
CA ALA A 161 -3.47 -10.08 -12.61
C ALA A 161 -3.40 -11.42 -11.85
N SER A 162 -4.14 -11.52 -10.74
CA SER A 162 -4.29 -12.75 -9.98
C SER A 162 -5.10 -13.77 -10.82
N PRO A 163 -4.56 -14.97 -11.08
CA PRO A 163 -5.30 -16.05 -11.71
C PRO A 163 -6.35 -16.65 -10.76
N LEU A 164 -6.32 -16.28 -9.46
CA LEU A 164 -7.27 -16.74 -8.44
C LEU A 164 -8.49 -15.82 -8.29
N GLY A 165 -8.58 -14.76 -9.11
CA GLY A 165 -9.62 -13.75 -9.00
C GLY A 165 -9.29 -12.70 -7.92
N ARG A 166 -10.35 -12.01 -7.46
CA ARG A 166 -10.26 -10.84 -6.59
C ARG A 166 -10.47 -11.15 -5.11
N GLU A 167 -9.71 -10.47 -4.27
CA GLU A 167 -10.03 -10.35 -2.85
C GLU A 167 -10.91 -9.11 -2.64
N VAL A 168 -12.13 -9.34 -2.12
CA VAL A 168 -13.13 -8.30 -1.88
C VAL A 168 -13.72 -8.48 -0.48
N GLY A 169 -13.74 -7.40 0.31
CA GLY A 169 -14.21 -7.39 1.70
C GLY A 169 -13.12 -7.71 2.71
N VAL A 170 -13.47 -8.17 3.91
CA VAL A 170 -12.48 -8.38 4.97
C VAL A 170 -11.73 -9.69 4.77
N HIS A 171 -10.40 -9.62 4.72
CA HIS A 171 -9.52 -10.80 4.72
C HIS A 171 -8.52 -10.73 5.88
N ALA A 172 -8.23 -11.89 6.48
CA ALA A 172 -7.23 -12.02 7.53
C ALA A 172 -5.83 -12.24 6.91
N VAL A 173 -5.02 -11.19 6.94
CA VAL A 173 -3.63 -11.21 6.51
C VAL A 173 -2.77 -11.84 7.60
N GLN A 174 -2.20 -13.01 7.33
CA GLN A 174 -1.27 -13.68 8.24
C GLN A 174 0.05 -12.92 8.25
N LEU A 175 0.50 -12.46 9.42
CA LEU A 175 1.69 -11.62 9.53
C LEU A 175 2.97 -12.45 9.64
N THR A 176 4.00 -11.99 8.94
CA THR A 176 5.32 -12.61 9.02
C THR A 176 5.98 -12.34 10.38
N PRO A 177 6.77 -13.29 10.94
CA PRO A 177 7.46 -13.08 12.22
C PRO A 177 8.33 -11.82 12.25
N ARG A 178 9.03 -11.49 11.16
CA ARG A 178 9.89 -10.29 11.12
C ARG A 178 9.09 -8.99 11.16
N PHE A 179 7.96 -8.94 10.48
CA PHE A 179 7.07 -7.78 10.56
C PHE A 179 6.44 -7.62 11.94
N ARG A 180 5.99 -8.73 12.54
CA ARG A 180 5.47 -8.74 13.92
C ARG A 180 6.50 -8.23 14.93
N LYS A 181 7.77 -8.61 14.76
CA LYS A 181 8.85 -8.10 15.58
C LYS A 181 9.04 -6.59 15.41
N ALA A 182 9.04 -6.10 14.17
CA ALA A 182 9.23 -4.69 13.85
C ALA A 182 8.17 -3.76 14.47
N PHE A 183 6.91 -4.21 14.50
CA PHE A 183 5.77 -3.40 14.90
C PHE A 183 5.05 -3.93 16.15
N GLY A 184 5.72 -4.76 16.96
CA GLY A 184 5.10 -5.44 18.11
C GLY A 184 4.42 -4.52 19.11
N ALA A 185 4.96 -3.30 19.29
CA ALA A 185 4.44 -2.28 20.20
C ALA A 185 3.00 -1.84 19.87
N VAL A 186 2.61 -1.86 18.59
CA VAL A 186 1.28 -1.43 18.12
C VAL A 186 0.41 -2.59 17.64
N LEU A 187 1.01 -3.74 17.31
CA LEU A 187 0.27 -4.93 16.89
C LEU A 187 -0.42 -5.64 18.06
N GLY A 188 -0.05 -5.37 19.32
CA GLY A 188 -0.69 -5.98 20.49
C GLY A 188 -0.62 -7.51 20.51
N GLY A 189 0.46 -8.09 19.96
CA GLY A 189 0.63 -9.54 19.86
C GLY A 189 -0.15 -10.22 18.74
N LYS A 190 -0.87 -9.48 17.90
CA LYS A 190 -1.63 -10.03 16.77
C LYS A 190 -0.73 -10.84 15.82
N GLY A 191 -1.20 -12.05 15.50
CA GLY A 191 -0.63 -12.92 14.46
C GLY A 191 -1.13 -12.58 13.05
N GLU A 192 -2.24 -11.87 12.96
CA GLU A 192 -2.94 -11.52 11.72
C GLU A 192 -3.56 -10.12 11.81
N LEU A 193 -3.77 -9.48 10.66
CA LEU A 193 -4.55 -8.23 10.53
C LEU A 193 -5.74 -8.48 9.61
N ARG A 194 -6.94 -8.17 10.10
CA ARG A 194 -8.17 -8.17 9.29
C ARG A 194 -8.24 -6.85 8.52
N MET A 195 -8.20 -6.90 7.19
CA MET A 195 -8.18 -5.70 6.36
C MET A 195 -9.24 -5.77 5.28
N GLN A 196 -9.85 -4.63 4.94
CA GLN A 196 -10.72 -4.52 3.77
C GLN A 196 -9.89 -4.66 2.49
N MET A 197 -10.33 -5.49 1.56
CA MET A 197 -9.69 -5.76 0.28
C MET A 197 -10.59 -5.34 -0.88
N MET A 198 -9.96 -4.81 -1.93
CA MET A 198 -10.55 -4.57 -3.24
C MET A 198 -9.42 -4.58 -4.27
N HIS A 199 -8.92 -5.77 -4.60
CA HIS A 199 -7.86 -5.89 -5.62
C HIS A 199 -7.98 -7.18 -6.43
N GLY A 200 -7.56 -7.10 -7.70
CA GLY A 200 -7.45 -8.23 -8.62
C GLY A 200 -6.06 -8.40 -9.22
N ASP A 201 -5.20 -7.40 -9.09
CA ASP A 201 -3.76 -7.55 -9.32
C ASP A 201 -3.07 -7.88 -8.00
N TRP A 202 -1.92 -8.54 -8.08
CA TRP A 202 -1.09 -8.90 -6.92
C TRP A 202 0.39 -8.62 -7.18
N VAL A 203 1.17 -8.52 -6.10
CA VAL A 203 2.63 -8.58 -6.18
C VAL A 203 3.06 -10.00 -5.90
N VAL A 204 3.96 -10.53 -6.74
CA VAL A 204 4.50 -11.88 -6.59
C VAL A 204 6.01 -11.87 -6.78
N PRO A 205 6.76 -12.79 -6.16
CA PRO A 205 8.19 -12.95 -6.41
C PRO A 205 8.46 -13.26 -7.88
N SER A 206 9.46 -12.62 -8.46
CA SER A 206 10.01 -13.05 -9.76
C SER A 206 10.81 -14.33 -9.51
N SER A 207 10.45 -15.43 -10.19
CA SER A 207 11.26 -16.65 -10.16
C SER A 207 12.67 -16.32 -10.67
N SER A 208 13.71 -16.73 -9.92
CA SER A 208 15.07 -16.76 -10.49
C SER A 208 15.05 -17.63 -11.74
N PRO A 209 15.73 -17.25 -12.83
CA PRO A 209 15.87 -18.12 -13.99
C PRO A 209 16.87 -19.24 -13.66
N SER A 210 16.42 -20.32 -12.98
CA SER A 210 17.17 -21.58 -12.85
C SER A 210 16.34 -22.70 -12.18
N ASN A 211 15.50 -23.38 -12.96
CA ASN A 211 15.55 -24.83 -13.21
C ASN A 211 14.26 -25.26 -13.92
N GLY A 212 14.43 -25.98 -15.02
CA GLY A 212 13.38 -26.29 -15.99
C GLY A 212 12.15 -26.94 -15.39
N TYR A 213 10.99 -26.47 -15.85
CA TYR A 213 9.79 -27.29 -15.87
C TYR A 213 10.08 -28.50 -16.76
N ILE A 214 10.36 -29.64 -16.12
CA ILE A 214 10.22 -30.94 -16.76
C ILE A 214 8.72 -31.14 -17.01
N THR A 215 8.32 -30.95 -18.27
CA THR A 215 7.07 -31.51 -18.80
C THR A 215 7.25 -33.01 -18.90
N GLU A 216 6.75 -33.77 -17.92
CA GLU A 216 6.54 -35.20 -18.12
C GLU A 216 5.49 -35.39 -19.21
N THR A 217 5.99 -35.90 -20.34
CA THR A 217 5.22 -36.34 -21.48
C THR A 217 5.07 -37.85 -21.36
N THR A 218 3.84 -38.34 -21.18
CA THR A 218 3.42 -39.72 -21.51
C THR A 218 2.02 -39.62 -22.13
N GLY A 219 1.91 -39.53 -23.47
CA GLY A 219 1.45 -40.62 -24.37
C GLY A 219 0.01 -41.08 -24.07
N SER A 220 -1.02 -40.96 -24.92
CA SER A 220 -1.12 -41.43 -26.31
C SER A 220 -2.47 -41.06 -26.96
N THR A 221 -2.41 -40.53 -28.20
CA THR A 221 -3.25 -40.74 -29.41
C THR A 221 -4.80 -40.79 -29.30
N THR A 222 -5.55 -39.91 -29.97
CA THR A 222 -6.06 -40.04 -31.37
C THR A 222 -6.73 -38.73 -31.82
N GLY A 223 -6.74 -38.46 -33.13
CA GLY A 223 -6.87 -37.13 -33.72
C GLY A 223 -8.24 -36.70 -34.21
N SER A 224 -8.33 -35.44 -34.67
CA SER A 224 -9.12 -34.98 -35.83
C SER A 224 -9.02 -33.45 -35.96
N THR A 225 -8.71 -33.01 -37.16
CA THR A 225 -8.71 -31.63 -37.70
C THR A 225 -10.08 -30.94 -37.64
N THR A 226 -10.11 -29.62 -37.34
CA THR A 226 -10.75 -28.53 -38.14
C THR A 226 -10.88 -27.21 -37.36
N GLY A 227 -10.67 -26.08 -38.05
CA GLY A 227 -11.41 -24.82 -37.83
C GLY A 227 -10.85 -23.80 -36.84
N SER A 228 -10.07 -22.84 -37.33
CA SER A 228 -9.67 -21.62 -36.63
C SER A 228 -10.71 -20.49 -36.82
N THR A 229 -11.20 -19.92 -35.73
CA THR A 229 -11.86 -18.61 -35.67
C THR A 229 -11.53 -17.96 -34.31
N PRO A 230 -11.15 -16.68 -34.22
CA PRO A 230 -10.76 -16.05 -32.96
C PRO A 230 -11.99 -15.44 -32.27
N GLY A 231 -12.30 -15.87 -31.05
CA GLY A 231 -13.41 -15.31 -30.27
C GLY A 231 -13.26 -15.57 -28.78
N GLY A 232 -13.38 -14.48 -28.00
CA GLY A 232 -13.78 -14.51 -26.59
C GLY A 232 -12.64 -14.71 -25.58
N SER A 233 -12.10 -13.61 -25.06
CA SER A 233 -11.40 -13.59 -23.77
C SER A 233 -12.41 -13.96 -22.67
N THR A 234 -12.43 -15.22 -22.25
CA THR A 234 -13.22 -15.68 -21.09
C THR A 234 -12.53 -15.22 -19.81
N THR A 235 -13.14 -14.26 -19.12
CA THR A 235 -12.77 -13.83 -17.77
C THR A 235 -12.88 -15.01 -16.81
N ALA A 236 -11.79 -15.37 -16.13
CA ALA A 236 -11.84 -16.25 -14.96
C ALA A 236 -12.81 -15.63 -13.95
N GLY A 237 -13.83 -16.38 -13.56
CA GLY A 237 -14.99 -15.84 -12.86
C GLY A 237 -14.66 -15.32 -11.47
N ASP A 238 -14.97 -14.05 -11.22
CA ASP A 238 -15.04 -13.39 -9.91
C ASP A 238 -16.21 -13.94 -9.04
N THR A 239 -16.54 -15.23 -9.20
CA THR A 239 -17.59 -15.88 -8.44
C THR A 239 -17.18 -15.87 -6.97
N PRO A 240 -18.05 -15.43 -6.05
CA PRO A 240 -17.73 -15.48 -4.63
C PRO A 240 -17.44 -16.93 -4.24
N LEU A 241 -16.18 -17.20 -3.88
CA LEU A 241 -15.67 -18.55 -3.66
C LEU A 241 -16.49 -19.29 -2.61
N LYS A 242 -17.46 -20.10 -3.04
CA LYS A 242 -17.87 -21.30 -2.31
C LYS A 242 -16.77 -22.32 -2.53
N ASN A 243 -15.81 -22.36 -1.58
CA ASN A 243 -14.71 -23.31 -1.50
C ASN A 243 -13.72 -23.26 -2.69
N ALA A 244 -12.82 -22.27 -2.68
CA ALA A 244 -11.60 -22.37 -3.48
C ALA A 244 -10.74 -23.53 -2.96
N THR A 245 -10.36 -24.45 -3.85
CA THR A 245 -9.34 -25.45 -3.58
C THR A 245 -8.09 -24.76 -3.08
N THR A 246 -7.71 -25.08 -1.85
CA THR A 246 -6.59 -24.48 -1.13
C THR A 246 -5.28 -24.73 -1.88
N ASN A 247 -4.57 -23.67 -2.28
CA ASN A 247 -3.13 -23.80 -2.53
C ASN A 247 -2.44 -23.92 -1.16
N SER A 248 -2.26 -25.15 -0.69
CA SER A 248 -1.59 -25.50 0.57
C SER A 248 -0.13 -25.02 0.64
N ASN A 249 0.41 -24.50 -0.45
CA ASN A 249 1.82 -24.16 -0.61
C ASN A 249 2.15 -22.68 -0.41
N ASN A 250 1.17 -21.83 -0.06
CA ASN A 250 1.45 -20.40 0.23
C ASN A 250 1.94 -20.15 1.67
N THR A 251 2.44 -21.19 2.35
CA THR A 251 2.92 -21.13 3.72
C THR A 251 4.37 -20.60 3.74
N HIS A 252 4.59 -19.47 4.42
CA HIS A 252 5.89 -18.83 4.63
C HIS A 252 6.66 -18.35 3.38
N ASN A 253 6.15 -17.29 2.74
CA ASN A 253 6.82 -16.59 1.64
C ASN A 253 7.95 -15.61 2.04
N GLU A 254 8.44 -15.61 3.30
CA GLU A 254 9.53 -14.71 3.71
C GLU A 254 10.80 -14.93 2.88
N GLY A 255 11.09 -16.18 2.46
CA GLY A 255 12.29 -16.52 1.69
C GLY A 255 12.28 -16.06 0.22
N ASN A 256 11.14 -15.63 -0.30
CA ASN A 256 10.97 -15.30 -1.71
C ASN A 256 11.15 -13.80 -2.01
N ILE A 257 11.35 -12.97 -0.98
CA ILE A 257 11.66 -11.55 -1.12
C ILE A 257 13.11 -11.31 -0.75
N LYS A 258 13.88 -10.74 -1.68
CA LYS A 258 15.31 -10.49 -1.48
C LYS A 258 15.51 -9.48 -0.33
N PRO A 259 16.35 -9.80 0.67
CA PRO A 259 16.76 -8.83 1.68
C PRO A 259 17.35 -7.57 1.03
N PRO A 260 17.22 -6.39 1.66
CA PRO A 260 16.67 -6.12 2.98
C PRO A 260 15.13 -5.98 3.05
N TRP A 261 14.41 -6.24 1.97
CA TRP A 261 12.94 -6.18 1.95
C TRP A 261 12.31 -7.32 2.72
N LEU A 262 11.14 -7.05 3.31
CA LEU A 262 10.35 -7.98 4.09
C LEU A 262 8.93 -8.06 3.51
N ASN A 263 8.40 -9.27 3.42
CA ASN A 263 6.98 -9.47 3.23
C ASN A 263 6.26 -9.17 4.57
N ILE A 264 5.19 -8.37 4.52
CA ILE A 264 4.37 -8.06 5.70
C ILE A 264 3.51 -9.26 6.08
N GLY A 265 2.95 -9.94 5.08
CA GLY A 265 2.00 -11.02 5.30
C GLY A 265 1.39 -11.56 4.02
N TRP A 266 0.52 -12.56 4.17
CA TRP A 266 -0.14 -13.22 3.04
C TRP A 266 -1.58 -13.61 3.40
N THR A 267 -2.37 -13.89 2.38
CA THR A 267 -3.66 -14.59 2.49
C THR A 267 -3.60 -15.89 1.70
N LYS A 268 -4.70 -16.64 1.69
CA LYS A 268 -4.81 -17.84 0.85
C LYS A 268 -4.68 -17.53 -0.64
N GLN A 269 -5.13 -16.34 -1.07
CA GLN A 269 -5.10 -15.95 -2.47
C GLN A 269 -3.87 -15.13 -2.81
N CYS A 270 -3.46 -14.18 -1.97
CA CYS A 270 -2.34 -13.29 -2.29
C CYS A 270 -1.08 -13.62 -1.47
N PRO A 271 0.06 -13.93 -2.12
CA PRO A 271 1.30 -14.28 -1.42
C PRO A 271 2.00 -13.10 -0.75
N ILE A 272 1.73 -11.87 -1.18
CA ILE A 272 2.35 -10.63 -0.68
C ILE A 272 1.23 -9.60 -0.49
N GLN A 273 0.80 -9.45 0.76
CA GLN A 273 -0.18 -8.44 1.16
C GLN A 273 0.47 -7.10 1.53
N GLY A 274 1.80 -7.04 1.51
CA GLY A 274 2.54 -5.81 1.76
C GLY A 274 4.05 -6.02 1.73
N LEU A 275 4.77 -4.95 1.45
CA LEU A 275 6.24 -4.92 1.44
C LEU A 275 6.75 -3.87 2.41
N TYR A 276 7.79 -4.22 3.15
CA TYR A 276 8.41 -3.36 4.13
C TYR A 276 9.93 -3.34 3.96
N LEU A 277 10.49 -2.15 3.78
CA LEU A 277 11.91 -1.86 3.84
C LEU A 277 12.16 -0.98 5.07
N PRO A 278 12.91 -1.45 6.07
CA PRO A 278 13.07 -0.74 7.34
C PRO A 278 13.45 0.74 7.19
N ASN A 279 12.70 1.60 7.88
CA ASN A 279 12.85 3.06 7.87
C ASN A 279 12.71 3.75 6.50
N ARG A 280 12.32 3.03 5.45
CA ARG A 280 12.33 3.57 4.09
C ARG A 280 11.01 3.39 3.35
N VAL A 281 10.43 2.20 3.35
CA VAL A 281 9.22 1.88 2.57
C VAL A 281 8.28 1.01 3.38
N LEU A 282 6.98 1.31 3.38
CA LEU A 282 5.94 0.49 3.98
C LEU A 282 4.70 0.48 3.09
N THR A 283 4.33 -0.66 2.54
CA THR A 283 3.21 -0.77 1.59
C THR A 283 2.25 -1.88 1.98
N LEU A 284 0.97 -1.69 1.69
CA LEU A 284 -0.11 -2.60 2.04
C LEU A 284 -1.06 -2.75 0.84
N GLN A 285 -1.49 -3.97 0.57
CA GLN A 285 -2.41 -4.28 -0.51
C GLN A 285 -3.87 -3.97 -0.14
N GLY A 286 -4.21 -4.07 1.16
CA GLY A 286 -5.54 -3.76 1.69
C GLY A 286 -5.78 -2.26 1.95
N HIS A 287 -7.04 -1.92 2.08
CA HIS A 287 -7.58 -0.57 2.26
C HIS A 287 -7.94 -0.32 3.72
N PHE A 288 -6.96 0.09 4.54
CA PHE A 288 -7.22 0.43 5.94
C PHE A 288 -7.97 1.76 6.08
N GLU A 289 -7.95 2.60 5.06
CA GLU A 289 -8.63 3.90 5.04
C GLU A 289 -10.13 3.81 4.71
N ILE A 290 -10.62 2.65 4.30
CA ILE A 290 -12.00 2.44 3.89
C ILE A 290 -12.68 1.51 4.90
N ASP A 291 -13.75 1.97 5.53
CA ASP A 291 -14.59 1.12 6.38
C ASP A 291 -15.52 0.22 5.57
N SER A 292 -16.24 -0.70 6.22
CA SER A 292 -17.14 -1.63 5.52
C SER A 292 -18.28 -0.98 4.76
N VAL A 293 -18.81 0.15 5.23
CA VAL A 293 -19.84 0.89 4.49
C VAL A 293 -19.24 1.44 3.20
N GLY A 294 -18.03 2.01 3.25
CA GLY A 294 -17.29 2.49 2.10
C GLY A 294 -16.98 1.35 1.15
N MET A 295 -16.48 0.23 1.67
CA MET A 295 -16.13 -0.94 0.88
C MET A 295 -17.37 -1.54 0.18
N SER A 296 -18.54 -1.51 0.83
CA SER A 296 -19.82 -1.93 0.23
C SER A 296 -20.24 -1.02 -0.94
N LEU A 297 -19.98 0.29 -0.84
CA LEU A 297 -20.24 1.23 -1.94
C LEU A 297 -19.25 0.99 -3.10
N VAL A 298 -17.97 0.83 -2.78
CA VAL A 298 -16.91 0.54 -3.76
C VAL A 298 -17.23 -0.74 -4.52
N ALA A 299 -17.54 -1.85 -3.84
CA ALA A 299 -17.90 -3.12 -4.47
C ALA A 299 -19.12 -3.02 -5.39
N ARG A 300 -20.14 -2.24 -4.99
CA ARG A 300 -21.33 -2.02 -5.81
C ARG A 300 -21.02 -1.31 -7.12
N GLU A 301 -20.25 -0.23 -7.05
CA GLU A 301 -19.99 0.64 -8.20
C GLU A 301 -18.95 0.05 -9.14
N PHE A 302 -17.94 -0.66 -8.61
CA PHE A 302 -16.97 -1.35 -9.44
C PHE A 302 -17.53 -2.62 -10.08
N GLY A 303 -18.53 -3.27 -9.49
CA GLY A 303 -19.08 -4.52 -10.01
C GLY A 303 -19.38 -4.51 -11.51
N PRO A 304 -20.18 -3.56 -12.04
CA PRO A 304 -20.44 -3.46 -13.47
C PRO A 304 -19.19 -3.22 -14.33
N ILE A 305 -18.23 -2.42 -13.83
CA ILE A 305 -16.96 -2.12 -14.52
C ILE A 305 -16.10 -3.40 -14.61
N LEU A 306 -16.18 -4.25 -13.58
CA LEU A 306 -15.49 -5.53 -13.48
C LEU A 306 -16.26 -6.68 -14.14
N GLY A 307 -17.41 -6.42 -14.75
CA GLY A 307 -18.23 -7.43 -15.41
C GLY A 307 -18.99 -8.36 -14.44
N TRP A 308 -19.17 -7.96 -13.19
CA TRP A 308 -19.95 -8.75 -12.21
C TRP A 308 -21.43 -8.74 -12.56
N SER A 309 -22.08 -9.90 -12.40
CA SER A 309 -23.53 -9.95 -12.36
C SER A 309 -24.05 -9.23 -11.11
N ALA A 310 -25.31 -8.79 -11.14
CA ALA A 310 -25.96 -8.21 -9.97
C ALA A 310 -25.96 -9.16 -8.76
N GLU A 311 -26.00 -10.47 -9.01
CA GLU A 311 -25.91 -11.50 -7.96
C GLU A 311 -24.52 -11.52 -7.29
N VAL A 312 -23.45 -11.47 -8.09
CA VAL A 312 -22.07 -11.44 -7.58
C VAL A 312 -21.83 -10.16 -6.79
N ALA A 313 -22.23 -9.00 -7.33
CA ALA A 313 -22.10 -7.72 -6.64
C ALA A 313 -22.85 -7.73 -5.28
N ARG A 314 -24.10 -8.21 -5.27
CA ARG A 314 -24.88 -8.36 -4.04
C ARG A 314 -24.20 -9.31 -3.04
N ALA A 315 -23.69 -10.45 -3.48
CA ALA A 315 -22.99 -11.39 -2.62
C ALA A 315 -21.72 -10.80 -1.98
N HIS A 316 -21.00 -9.94 -2.70
CA HIS A 316 -19.89 -9.19 -2.12
C HIS A 316 -20.36 -8.19 -1.07
N GLN A 317 -21.41 -7.41 -1.36
CA GLN A 317 -21.98 -6.47 -0.40
C GLN A 317 -22.49 -7.17 0.88
N GLU A 318 -23.16 -8.31 0.74
CA GLU A 318 -23.62 -9.13 1.87
C GLU A 318 -22.46 -9.63 2.72
N ARG A 319 -21.38 -10.11 2.09
CA ARG A 319 -20.17 -10.53 2.81
C ARG A 319 -19.52 -9.36 3.54
N ILE A 320 -19.38 -8.21 2.88
CA ILE A 320 -18.82 -7.01 3.51
C ILE A 320 -19.69 -6.56 4.69
N ALA A 321 -21.01 -6.63 4.58
CA ALA A 321 -21.91 -6.28 5.67
C ALA A 321 -21.86 -7.29 6.84
N TRP A 322 -21.76 -8.60 6.54
CA TRP A 322 -21.72 -9.66 7.55
C TRP A 322 -20.37 -9.79 8.25
N GLU A 323 -19.27 -9.70 7.50
CA GLU A 323 -17.90 -9.87 8.01
C GLU A 323 -17.25 -8.53 8.41
N GLY A 324 -17.72 -7.41 7.84
CA GLY A 324 -17.06 -6.11 7.86
C GLY A 324 -17.43 -5.15 8.98
N GLY A 325 -18.13 -5.58 10.01
CA GLY A 325 -18.25 -4.73 11.20
C GLY A 325 -16.90 -4.49 11.89
N VAL A 326 -15.98 -5.46 11.82
CA VAL A 326 -14.74 -5.47 12.60
C VAL A 326 -13.57 -5.78 11.69
N ASP A 327 -12.83 -4.74 11.32
CA ASP A 327 -11.50 -4.84 10.73
C ASP A 327 -10.46 -4.21 11.68
N ASP A 328 -9.19 -4.30 11.32
CA ASP A 328 -8.07 -3.80 12.11
C ASP A 328 -7.54 -2.47 11.55
N GLY A 329 -8.37 -1.67 10.85
CA GLY A 329 -7.94 -0.42 10.20
C GLY A 329 -7.21 0.54 11.14
N ASP A 330 -7.69 0.70 12.38
CA ASP A 330 -7.04 1.52 13.41
C ASP A 330 -5.66 0.98 13.82
N VAL A 331 -5.50 -0.34 13.91
CA VAL A 331 -4.21 -0.99 14.23
C VAL A 331 -3.22 -0.77 13.07
N VAL A 332 -3.71 -0.87 11.83
CA VAL A 332 -2.89 -0.53 10.66
C VAL A 332 -2.48 0.94 10.68
N ALA A 333 -3.38 1.85 11.08
CA ALA A 333 -3.04 3.26 11.22
C ALA A 333 -1.98 3.50 12.32
N ASP A 334 -2.02 2.76 13.44
CA ASP A 334 -0.98 2.82 14.47
C ASP A 334 0.37 2.29 13.95
N VAL A 335 0.37 1.24 13.12
CA VAL A 335 1.56 0.77 12.38
C VAL A 335 2.13 1.86 11.47
N ILE A 336 1.27 2.57 10.73
CA ILE A 336 1.69 3.69 9.88
C ILE A 336 2.25 4.83 10.72
N ALA A 337 1.62 5.20 11.83
CA ALA A 337 2.09 6.24 12.74
C ALA A 337 3.49 5.91 13.31
N LEU A 338 3.70 4.67 13.79
CA LEU A 338 4.99 4.20 14.28
C LEU A 338 6.07 4.22 13.18
N PHE A 339 5.69 3.84 11.95
CA PHE A 339 6.57 3.92 10.78
C PHE A 339 6.96 5.36 10.45
N LEU A 340 6.03 6.30 10.52
CA LEU A 340 6.27 7.72 10.22
C LEU A 340 7.28 8.35 11.20
N VAL A 341 7.23 8.01 12.49
CA VAL A 341 8.22 8.48 13.48
C VAL A 341 9.56 7.72 13.39
N GLY A 342 9.56 6.49 12.87
CA GLY A 342 10.79 5.69 12.66
C GLY A 342 11.18 4.85 13.87
N GLU A 343 10.21 4.46 14.68
CA GLU A 343 10.42 3.74 15.95
C GLU A 343 10.08 2.24 15.88
N HIS A 344 9.86 1.72 14.67
CA HIS A 344 9.81 0.27 14.44
C HIS A 344 11.19 -0.36 14.62
N MET A 345 11.28 -1.54 15.23
CA MET A 345 12.56 -2.15 15.63
C MET A 345 12.68 -3.62 15.22
N LEU A 346 13.71 -3.95 14.42
CA LEU A 346 14.04 -5.35 14.11
C LEU A 346 14.95 -6.02 15.17
N SER A 347 15.52 -5.23 16.09
CA SER A 347 16.45 -5.65 17.16
C SER A 347 15.72 -5.69 18.51
N PRO A 348 15.96 -6.71 19.37
CA PRO A 348 15.44 -6.73 20.75
C PRO A 348 16.14 -5.74 21.71
N ASN A 349 17.28 -5.19 21.32
CA ASN A 349 18.07 -4.31 22.18
C ASN A 349 17.87 -2.84 21.78
N SER A 350 16.99 -2.15 22.52
CA SER A 350 17.31 -1.00 23.38
C SER A 350 16.21 0.07 23.38
N LYS A 351 15.75 0.40 24.59
CA LYS A 351 14.88 1.52 25.00
C LYS A 351 13.48 1.57 24.36
N LEU A 352 12.70 0.52 24.61
CA LEU A 352 11.26 0.61 24.86
C LEU A 352 10.97 -0.11 26.18
#